data_AF-A0A8T7KFS0-F1
#
_entry.id   AF-A0A8T7KFS0-F1
#
_cell.length_a   1.000
_cell.length_b   1.000
_cell.length_c   1.000
_cell.angle_alpha   90.00
_cell.angle_beta   90.00
_cell.angle_gamma   90.00
#
_symmetry.space_group_name_H-M   'P 1'
#
loop_
_entity.id
_entity.type
_entity.pdbx_description
1 polymer ?
#
loop_
_entity_poly.entity_id
_entity_poly.type
_entity_poly.pdbx_seq_one_letter_code
_entity_poly.pdbx_strand_id
1 'polypeptide(L)'
;MSSSSQTIAKNVGVLMTSQFVTWGLTLLLTIVLPRKLGPAQVGQLYLAISLWAIVTMLCRFGTEVYITKAIAQEPARAPRLLAATLLARAFTFVIGALVVGLYVLSIGYPPAVVGVIAIIGMAGLLELMAGAFIGALQGLERMEYISLAMVANKLVYTVLALAALLLFDASVFWVAGLYALGALALLVVLAWGYRRQHSIPRPRVHDVAPLLKASVPFLLASLVVVFYNEVDKQIIAILIDERAVGYYTTAATLYSTVMFIPVVLTTALFPLMARSFKDAPDALRRLNQKSFNIMFIVGIPVSLGLMAIAPALIRLIYGPAFAPAEVILSVMGVVVIFVYLNILIAQILVSIEQVNRWTVVLIIATIATIVLDILLIPWSQRVFNNGALTGAITFLITEAGQTIVGIFLIPRGTFSWLNVTTALRALFAGLMMTGVCWLVRDLFILVPVILGAVTYVSLILVLRVIQREDLQLMRQLADQVVERLRSYRGQVSIT
;
A
#
# COMPACT_ATOMS: atom_id res chain seq x y z
N MET A 1 7.53 13.39 -28.83
CA MET A 1 6.69 13.44 -27.62
C MET A 1 5.72 12.25 -27.47
N SER A 2 5.58 11.36 -28.45
CA SER A 2 4.74 10.14 -28.37
C SER A 2 5.34 8.99 -27.55
N SER A 3 6.67 8.87 -27.44
CA SER A 3 7.34 7.75 -26.76
C SER A 3 7.15 7.75 -25.24
N SER A 4 7.23 8.91 -24.57
CA SER A 4 7.11 9.02 -23.10
C SER A 4 5.72 8.63 -22.58
N SER A 5 4.65 8.99 -23.30
CA SER A 5 3.28 8.63 -22.88
C SER A 5 2.97 7.13 -23.08
N GLN A 6 3.61 6.48 -24.06
CA GLN A 6 3.48 5.04 -24.30
C GLN A 6 4.24 4.20 -23.26
N THR A 7 5.42 4.65 -22.81
CA THR A 7 6.21 3.97 -21.77
C THR A 7 5.48 4.00 -20.42
N ILE A 8 4.94 5.15 -20.01
CA ILE A 8 4.22 5.32 -18.74
C ILE A 8 2.97 4.42 -18.70
N ALA A 9 2.22 4.40 -19.79
CA ALA A 9 1.02 3.58 -19.96
C ALA A 9 1.26 2.09 -19.77
N LYS A 10 2.26 1.55 -20.47
CA LYS A 10 2.70 0.15 -20.37
C LYS A 10 3.14 -0.18 -18.95
N ASN A 11 3.93 0.72 -18.35
CA ASN A 11 4.47 0.56 -17.01
C ASN A 11 3.35 0.48 -15.95
N VAL A 12 2.34 1.34 -16.04
CA VAL A 12 1.19 1.32 -15.12
C VAL A 12 0.33 0.07 -15.29
N GLY A 13 -0.01 -0.30 -16.54
CA GLY A 13 -0.87 -1.47 -16.80
C GLY A 13 -0.22 -2.80 -16.34
N VAL A 14 1.09 -2.93 -16.56
CA VAL A 14 1.87 -4.09 -16.10
C VAL A 14 1.91 -4.15 -14.57
N LEU A 15 2.19 -3.04 -13.89
CA LEU A 15 2.20 -2.97 -12.43
C LEU A 15 0.83 -3.31 -11.82
N MET A 16 -0.24 -2.75 -12.37
CA MET A 16 -1.61 -3.04 -11.91
C MET A 16 -1.97 -4.51 -12.05
N THR A 17 -1.68 -5.11 -13.21
CA THR A 17 -1.97 -6.53 -13.46
C THR A 17 -1.21 -7.41 -12.50
N SER A 18 0.10 -7.13 -12.28
CA SER A 18 0.86 -7.86 -11.27
C SER A 18 0.30 -7.70 -9.87
N GLN A 19 -0.19 -6.51 -9.52
CA GLN A 19 -0.71 -6.24 -8.18
C GLN A 19 -1.95 -7.10 -7.88
N PHE A 20 -2.88 -7.25 -8.84
CA PHE A 20 -4.04 -8.11 -8.64
C PHE A 20 -3.65 -9.58 -8.44
N VAL A 21 -2.67 -10.07 -9.22
CA VAL A 21 -2.15 -11.44 -9.07
C VAL A 21 -1.49 -11.60 -7.71
N THR A 22 -0.61 -10.68 -7.31
CA THR A 22 0.11 -10.78 -6.05
C THR A 22 -0.81 -10.69 -4.85
N TRP A 23 -1.88 -9.90 -4.93
CA TRP A 23 -2.88 -9.78 -3.88
C TRP A 23 -3.77 -11.01 -3.74
N GLY A 24 -4.24 -11.58 -4.85
CA GLY A 24 -4.98 -12.85 -4.82
C GLY A 24 -4.16 -13.95 -4.14
N LEU A 25 -2.88 -14.06 -4.50
CA LEU A 25 -1.94 -14.99 -3.88
C LEU A 25 -1.68 -14.67 -2.39
N THR A 26 -1.54 -13.39 -2.04
CA THR A 26 -1.37 -12.96 -0.65
C THR A 26 -2.57 -13.36 0.20
N LEU A 27 -3.79 -13.12 -0.28
CA LEU A 27 -5.02 -13.43 0.42
C LEU A 27 -5.15 -14.94 0.69
N LEU A 28 -4.80 -15.78 -0.28
CA LEU A 28 -4.78 -17.24 -0.09
C LEU A 28 -3.85 -17.66 1.05
N LEU A 29 -2.62 -17.14 1.08
CA LEU A 29 -1.69 -17.44 2.18
C LEU A 29 -2.17 -16.90 3.52
N THR A 30 -2.66 -15.67 3.58
CA THR A 30 -3.13 -15.06 4.83
C THR A 30 -4.28 -15.84 5.44
N ILE A 31 -5.08 -16.54 4.63
CA ILE A 31 -6.17 -17.41 5.10
C ILE A 31 -5.66 -18.79 5.56
N VAL A 32 -4.78 -19.43 4.77
CA VAL A 32 -4.35 -20.82 5.02
C VAL A 32 -3.29 -20.91 6.13
N LEU A 33 -2.34 -19.98 6.12
CA LEU A 33 -1.15 -20.02 6.98
C LEU A 33 -1.51 -20.02 8.48
N PRO A 34 -2.40 -19.13 8.99
CA PRO A 34 -2.77 -19.16 10.41
C PRO A 34 -3.55 -20.40 10.82
N ARG A 35 -4.40 -20.93 9.93
CA ARG A 35 -5.25 -22.10 10.21
C ARG A 35 -4.45 -23.40 10.28
N LYS A 36 -3.37 -23.51 9.50
CA LYS A 36 -2.52 -24.70 9.47
C LYS A 36 -1.40 -24.68 10.50
N LEU A 37 -0.72 -23.54 10.67
CA LEU A 37 0.41 -23.44 11.60
C LEU A 37 -0.04 -23.26 13.07
N GLY A 38 -1.22 -22.68 13.29
CA GLY A 38 -1.69 -22.33 14.62
C GLY A 38 -0.97 -21.10 15.23
N PRO A 39 -1.48 -20.56 16.33
CA PRO A 39 -1.08 -19.26 16.86
C PRO A 39 0.38 -19.20 17.33
N ALA A 40 0.92 -20.28 17.90
CA ALA A 40 2.30 -20.29 18.42
C ALA A 40 3.34 -20.17 17.30
N GLN A 41 3.22 -20.96 16.24
CA GLN A 41 4.13 -20.95 15.09
C GLN A 41 4.02 -19.65 14.28
N VAL A 42 2.80 -19.15 14.11
CA VAL A 42 2.52 -17.85 13.49
C VAL A 42 3.15 -16.71 14.29
N GLY A 43 3.07 -16.77 15.63
CA GLY A 43 3.71 -15.80 16.52
C GLY A 43 5.23 -15.77 16.35
N GLN A 44 5.88 -16.93 16.25
CA GLN A 44 7.33 -17.02 15.97
C GLN A 44 7.70 -16.39 14.63
N LEU A 45 6.91 -16.65 13.59
CA LEU A 45 7.13 -16.07 12.25
C LEU A 45 6.99 -14.54 12.27
N TYR A 46 5.91 -14.02 12.87
CA TYR A 46 5.69 -12.58 12.93
C TYR A 46 6.70 -11.86 13.83
N LEU A 47 7.13 -12.48 14.93
CA LEU A 47 8.23 -11.97 15.77
C LEU A 47 9.52 -11.82 14.96
N ALA A 48 9.87 -12.85 14.18
CA ALA A 48 11.05 -12.79 13.31
C ALA A 48 10.92 -11.69 12.25
N ILE A 49 9.75 -11.58 11.60
CA ILE A 49 9.48 -10.54 10.60
C ILE A 49 9.56 -9.15 11.21
N SER A 50 8.95 -8.91 12.39
CA SER A 50 8.93 -7.59 13.01
C SER A 50 10.33 -7.13 13.43
N LEU A 51 11.13 -8.03 14.01
CA LEU A 51 12.50 -7.76 14.40
C LEU A 51 13.34 -7.31 13.20
N TRP A 52 13.24 -8.04 12.09
CA TRP A 52 13.98 -7.72 10.86
C TRP A 52 13.39 -6.53 10.08
N ALA A 53 12.10 -6.23 10.22
CA ALA A 53 11.49 -5.06 9.58
C ALA A 53 12.15 -3.76 10.07
N ILE A 54 12.41 -3.65 11.38
CA ILE A 54 13.09 -2.48 11.97
C ILE A 54 14.51 -2.35 11.42
N VAL A 55 15.27 -3.46 11.43
CA VAL A 55 16.66 -3.47 10.94
C VAL A 55 16.73 -3.11 9.46
N THR A 56 15.94 -3.79 8.63
CA THR A 56 15.97 -3.58 7.17
C THR A 56 15.49 -2.20 6.79
N MET A 57 14.54 -1.61 7.54
CA MET A 57 14.15 -0.20 7.39
C MET A 57 15.34 0.74 7.58
N LEU A 58 16.14 0.54 8.63
CA LEU A 58 17.36 1.33 8.87
C LEU A 58 18.42 1.09 7.79
N CYS A 59 18.61 -0.16 7.36
CA CYS A 59 19.58 -0.50 6.31
C CYS A 59 19.25 0.13 4.95
N ARG A 60 17.98 0.45 4.66
CA ARG A 60 17.61 1.15 3.41
C ARG A 60 18.18 2.57 3.37
N PHE A 61 18.38 3.23 4.52
CA PHE A 61 19.06 4.53 4.67
C PHE A 61 18.70 5.59 3.59
N GLY A 62 17.43 5.69 3.19
CA GLY A 62 16.99 6.62 2.14
C GLY A 62 17.53 6.36 0.72
N THR A 63 18.35 5.31 0.54
CA THR A 63 19.03 5.00 -0.72
C THR A 63 18.07 4.67 -1.86
N GLU A 64 16.90 4.09 -1.55
CA GLU A 64 15.91 3.67 -2.55
C GLU A 64 15.38 4.84 -3.38
N VAL A 65 15.00 5.94 -2.72
CA VAL A 65 14.53 7.16 -3.40
C VAL A 65 15.69 7.88 -4.09
N TYR A 66 16.84 7.94 -3.42
CA TYR A 66 18.02 8.61 -3.97
C TYR A 66 18.53 7.96 -5.27
N ILE A 67 18.73 6.64 -5.30
CA ILE A 67 19.24 5.97 -6.51
C ILE A 67 18.24 6.09 -7.66
N THR A 68 16.94 5.99 -7.38
CA THR A 68 15.90 6.12 -8.40
C THR A 68 15.98 7.51 -9.06
N LYS A 69 16.08 8.56 -8.23
CA LYS A 69 16.23 9.93 -8.71
C LYS A 69 17.55 10.14 -9.47
N ALA A 70 18.67 9.73 -8.90
CA ALA A 70 19.99 9.97 -9.47
C ALA A 70 20.19 9.23 -10.79
N ILE A 71 19.64 8.02 -10.92
CA ILE A 71 19.69 7.22 -12.16
C ILE A 71 18.75 7.80 -13.22
N ALA A 72 17.56 8.27 -12.83
CA ALA A 72 16.65 8.95 -13.77
C ALA A 72 17.26 10.24 -14.35
N GLN A 73 18.07 10.96 -13.56
CA GLN A 73 18.79 12.15 -14.02
C GLN A 73 20.00 11.82 -14.88
N GLU A 74 20.77 10.79 -14.50
CA GLU A 74 21.99 10.38 -15.20
C GLU A 74 22.05 8.84 -15.32
N PRO A 75 21.42 8.24 -16.35
CA PRO A 75 21.34 6.78 -16.49
C PRO A 75 22.71 6.09 -16.55
N ALA A 76 23.73 6.78 -17.07
CA ALA A 76 25.10 6.28 -17.14
C ALA A 76 25.72 5.98 -15.76
N ARG A 77 25.22 6.59 -14.68
CA ARG A 77 25.69 6.36 -13.31
C ARG A 77 25.08 5.13 -12.65
N ALA A 78 24.07 4.49 -13.26
CA ALA A 78 23.37 3.33 -12.70
C ALA A 78 24.30 2.21 -12.21
N PRO A 79 25.31 1.76 -12.98
CA PRO A 79 26.18 0.66 -12.57
C PRO A 79 26.95 0.98 -11.28
N ARG A 80 27.47 2.21 -11.19
CA ARG A 80 28.26 2.69 -10.05
C ARG A 80 27.38 2.89 -8.80
N LEU A 81 26.21 3.50 -8.96
CA LEU A 81 25.28 3.76 -7.86
C LEU A 81 24.67 2.47 -7.28
N LEU A 82 24.30 1.53 -8.15
CA LEU A 82 23.81 0.21 -7.73
C LEU A 82 24.88 -0.54 -6.93
N ALA A 83 26.12 -0.61 -7.45
CA ALA A 83 27.21 -1.31 -6.77
C ALA A 83 27.51 -0.68 -5.40
N ALA A 84 27.59 0.65 -5.31
CA ALA A 84 27.79 1.36 -4.05
C ALA A 84 26.63 1.11 -3.06
N THR A 85 25.39 1.04 -3.54
CA THR A 85 24.22 0.78 -2.69
C THR A 85 24.18 -0.65 -2.18
N LEU A 86 24.52 -1.64 -3.02
CA LEU A 86 24.63 -3.04 -2.59
C LEU A 86 25.68 -3.19 -1.49
N LEU A 87 26.85 -2.55 -1.64
CA LEU A 87 27.90 -2.56 -0.61
C LEU A 87 27.46 -1.86 0.68
N ALA A 88 26.84 -0.69 0.57
CA ALA A 88 26.33 0.06 1.72
C ALA A 88 25.27 -0.75 2.50
N ARG A 89 24.33 -1.38 1.78
CA ARG A 89 23.28 -2.21 2.36
C ARG A 89 23.84 -3.50 2.97
N ALA A 90 24.85 -4.12 2.36
CA ALA A 90 25.49 -5.30 2.94
C ALA A 90 26.20 -4.96 4.27
N PHE A 91 26.94 -3.84 4.30
CA PHE A 91 27.63 -3.38 5.50
C PHE A 91 26.65 -3.03 6.64
N THR A 92 25.61 -2.23 6.33
CA THR A 92 24.59 -1.86 7.31
C THR A 92 23.78 -3.07 7.79
N PHE A 93 23.54 -4.06 6.93
CA PHE A 93 22.88 -5.30 7.32
C PHE A 93 23.74 -6.14 8.28
N VAL A 94 25.05 -6.22 8.08
CA VAL A 94 25.95 -6.93 9.02
C VAL A 94 25.88 -6.30 10.41
N ILE A 95 25.86 -4.96 10.51
CA ILE A 95 25.67 -4.26 11.78
C ILE A 95 24.30 -4.61 12.38
N GLY A 96 23.24 -4.56 11.57
CA GLY A 96 21.90 -4.93 12.00
C GLY A 96 21.77 -6.37 12.49
N ALA A 97 22.43 -7.31 11.80
CA ALA A 97 22.47 -8.72 12.14
C ALA A 97 23.22 -8.95 13.46
N LEU A 98 24.29 -8.19 13.73
CA LEU A 98 24.98 -8.21 15.01
C LEU A 98 24.07 -7.75 16.15
N VAL A 99 23.33 -6.64 15.95
CA VAL A 99 22.38 -6.12 16.95
C VAL A 99 21.28 -7.15 17.24
N VAL A 100 20.70 -7.75 16.19
CA VAL A 100 19.70 -8.81 16.34
C VAL A 100 20.28 -10.04 17.04
N GLY A 101 21.49 -10.46 16.68
CA GLY A 101 22.17 -11.58 17.32
C GLY A 101 22.38 -11.35 18.82
N LEU A 102 22.86 -10.17 19.21
CA LEU A 102 23.03 -9.80 20.61
C LEU A 102 21.70 -9.75 21.36
N TYR A 103 20.65 -9.21 20.75
CA TYR A 103 19.30 -9.18 21.31
C TYR A 103 18.71 -10.58 21.51
N VAL A 104 18.88 -11.46 20.53
CA VAL A 104 18.38 -12.84 20.62
C VAL A 104 19.12 -13.62 21.71
N LEU A 105 20.44 -13.41 21.83
CA LEU A 105 21.26 -14.03 22.88
C LEU A 105 20.89 -13.52 24.28
N SER A 106 20.57 -12.23 24.44
CA SER A 106 20.22 -11.67 25.75
C SER A 106 18.87 -12.14 26.28
N ILE A 107 17.89 -12.35 25.39
CA ILE A 107 16.57 -12.87 25.79
C ILE A 107 16.60 -14.39 26.02
N GLY A 108 17.48 -15.12 25.32
CA GLY A 108 17.56 -16.57 25.46
C GLY A 108 16.38 -17.30 24.81
N TYR A 109 16.00 -16.90 23.59
CA TYR A 109 14.92 -17.55 22.85
C TYR A 109 15.20 -19.05 22.61
N PRO A 110 14.16 -19.91 22.54
CA PRO A 110 14.34 -21.32 22.20
C PRO A 110 15.05 -21.48 20.85
N PRO A 111 15.91 -22.50 20.67
CA PRO A 111 16.67 -22.71 19.43
C PRO A 111 15.80 -22.71 18.17
N ALA A 112 14.56 -23.18 18.31
CA ALA A 112 13.63 -23.20 17.21
C ALA A 112 13.26 -21.78 16.71
N VAL A 113 12.98 -20.87 17.65
CA VAL A 113 12.66 -19.47 17.35
C VAL A 113 13.86 -18.75 16.75
N VAL A 114 15.07 -19.01 17.30
CA VAL A 114 16.32 -18.47 16.76
C VAL A 114 16.54 -18.90 15.30
N GLY A 115 16.26 -20.15 14.97
CA GLY A 115 16.37 -20.65 13.60
C GLY A 115 15.41 -19.93 12.63
N VAL A 116 14.17 -19.68 13.05
CA VAL A 116 13.20 -18.90 12.25
C VAL A 116 13.69 -17.46 12.07
N ILE A 117 14.18 -16.82 13.13
CA ILE A 117 14.76 -15.46 13.07
C ILE A 117 15.93 -15.40 12.09
N ALA A 118 16.81 -16.40 12.10
CA ALA A 118 17.95 -16.45 11.19
C ALA A 118 17.52 -16.60 9.72
N ILE A 119 16.55 -17.48 9.43
CA ILE A 119 16.04 -17.70 8.07
C ILE A 119 15.34 -16.43 7.55
N ILE A 120 14.50 -15.79 8.37
CA ILE A 120 13.84 -14.54 8.00
C ILE A 120 14.85 -13.41 7.82
N GLY A 121 15.94 -13.40 8.60
CA GLY A 121 17.05 -12.48 8.38
C GLY A 121 17.70 -12.64 7.03
N MET A 122 17.97 -13.88 6.63
CA MET A 122 18.50 -14.17 5.29
C MET A 122 17.52 -13.70 4.21
N ALA A 123 16.22 -13.94 4.36
CA ALA A 123 15.21 -13.42 3.45
C ALA A 123 15.23 -11.88 3.39
N GLY A 124 15.32 -11.22 4.55
CA GLY A 124 15.41 -9.76 4.66
C GLY A 124 16.65 -9.18 3.98
N LEU A 125 17.80 -9.87 4.04
CA LEU A 125 19.00 -9.50 3.28
C LEU A 125 18.74 -9.56 1.77
N LEU A 126 18.13 -10.66 1.29
CA LEU A 126 17.83 -10.84 -0.13
C LEU A 126 16.86 -9.76 -0.64
N GLU A 127 15.83 -9.44 0.12
CA GLU A 127 14.89 -8.35 -0.20
C GLU A 127 15.56 -6.98 -0.16
N LEU A 128 16.45 -6.74 0.81
CA LEU A 128 17.21 -5.52 0.90
C LEU A 128 18.12 -5.33 -0.33
N MET A 129 18.73 -6.40 -0.83
CA MET A 129 19.50 -6.36 -2.08
C MET A 129 18.58 -6.16 -3.29
N ALA A 130 17.45 -6.87 -3.35
CA ALA A 130 16.46 -6.75 -4.42
C ALA A 130 15.94 -5.31 -4.53
N GLY A 131 15.67 -4.63 -3.42
CA GLY A 131 15.24 -3.23 -3.41
C GLY A 131 16.24 -2.27 -4.06
N ALA A 132 17.54 -2.57 -4.05
CA ALA A 132 18.53 -1.75 -4.75
C ALA A 132 18.39 -1.89 -6.28
N PHE A 133 18.10 -3.10 -6.77
CA PHE A 133 17.79 -3.33 -8.17
C PHE A 133 16.46 -2.73 -8.58
N ILE A 134 15.44 -2.76 -7.70
CA ILE A 134 14.15 -2.09 -7.95
C ILE A 134 14.39 -0.60 -8.20
N GLY A 135 15.07 0.10 -7.28
CA GLY A 135 15.33 1.54 -7.47
C GLY A 135 16.17 1.84 -8.71
N ALA A 136 17.13 0.99 -9.05
CA ALA A 136 17.92 1.15 -10.26
C ALA A 136 17.10 0.94 -11.54
N LEU A 137 16.33 -0.14 -11.63
CA LEU A 137 15.44 -0.42 -12.77
C LEU A 137 14.31 0.61 -12.87
N GLN A 138 13.82 1.11 -11.74
CA GLN A 138 12.81 2.16 -11.68
C GLN A 138 13.36 3.48 -12.24
N GLY A 139 14.59 3.86 -11.87
CA GLY A 139 15.28 5.02 -12.44
C GLY A 139 15.58 4.86 -13.94
N LEU A 140 15.75 3.64 -14.42
CA LEU A 140 15.87 3.32 -15.86
C LEU A 140 14.52 3.17 -16.58
N GLU A 141 13.39 3.41 -15.89
CA GLU A 141 12.02 3.27 -16.39
C GLU A 141 11.61 1.84 -16.83
N ARG A 142 12.26 0.82 -16.27
CA ARG A 142 12.14 -0.59 -16.67
C ARG A 142 11.25 -1.39 -15.75
N MET A 143 10.00 -0.94 -15.64
CA MET A 143 9.01 -1.51 -14.71
C MET A 143 8.61 -2.96 -15.05
N GLU A 144 8.79 -3.37 -16.30
CA GLU A 144 8.56 -4.74 -16.78
C GLU A 144 9.30 -5.81 -15.97
N TYR A 145 10.58 -5.57 -15.64
CA TYR A 145 11.37 -6.50 -14.84
C TYR A 145 10.99 -6.47 -13.36
N ILE A 146 10.61 -5.30 -12.84
CA ILE A 146 10.15 -5.14 -11.46
C ILE A 146 8.86 -5.94 -11.26
N SER A 147 7.89 -5.77 -12.15
CA SER A 147 6.62 -6.49 -12.12
C SER A 147 6.80 -8.00 -12.28
N LEU A 148 7.62 -8.44 -13.24
CA LEU A 148 7.93 -9.87 -13.41
C LEU A 148 8.54 -10.47 -12.13
N ALA A 149 9.47 -9.75 -11.49
CA ALA A 149 10.10 -10.21 -10.28
C ALA A 149 9.13 -10.26 -9.09
N MET A 150 8.23 -9.28 -8.96
CA MET A 150 7.17 -9.29 -7.92
C MET A 150 6.21 -10.47 -8.10
N VAL A 151 5.81 -10.75 -9.33
CA VAL A 151 4.95 -11.91 -9.65
C VAL A 151 5.69 -13.21 -9.37
N ALA A 152 6.96 -13.33 -9.80
CA ALA A 152 7.79 -14.50 -9.54
C ALA A 152 7.97 -14.76 -8.03
N ASN A 153 8.33 -13.72 -7.26
CA ASN A 153 8.43 -13.78 -5.80
C ASN A 153 7.15 -14.31 -5.18
N LYS A 154 6.00 -13.72 -5.54
CA LYS A 154 4.73 -14.07 -4.92
C LYS A 154 4.25 -15.44 -5.34
N LEU A 155 4.42 -15.83 -6.60
CA LEU A 155 4.08 -17.17 -7.09
C LEU A 155 4.94 -18.22 -6.41
N VAL A 156 6.26 -18.06 -6.41
CA VAL A 156 7.19 -19.01 -5.79
C VAL A 156 6.88 -19.16 -4.31
N TYR A 157 6.74 -18.06 -3.57
CA TYR A 157 6.43 -18.13 -2.15
C TYR A 157 5.05 -18.76 -1.90
N THR A 158 4.01 -18.29 -2.59
CA THR A 158 2.62 -18.72 -2.33
C THR A 158 2.37 -20.16 -2.72
N VAL A 159 2.76 -20.56 -3.94
CA VAL A 159 2.50 -21.90 -4.43
C VAL A 159 3.27 -22.92 -3.60
N LEU A 160 4.55 -22.67 -3.32
CA LEU A 160 5.35 -23.60 -2.54
C LEU A 160 4.90 -23.64 -1.08
N ALA A 161 4.58 -22.50 -0.46
CA ALA A 161 4.11 -22.49 0.92
C ALA A 161 2.74 -23.18 1.06
N LEU A 162 1.81 -22.98 0.12
CA LEU A 162 0.56 -23.73 0.11
C LEU A 162 0.77 -25.22 -0.10
N ALA A 163 1.62 -25.62 -1.06
CA ALA A 163 1.94 -27.03 -1.28
C ALA A 163 2.56 -27.67 -0.02
N ALA A 164 3.50 -26.99 0.63
CA ALA A 164 4.11 -27.44 1.87
C ALA A 164 3.09 -27.59 3.01
N LEU A 165 2.23 -26.60 3.21
CA LEU A 165 1.24 -26.60 4.28
C LEU A 165 0.07 -27.58 4.07
N LEU A 166 -0.31 -27.85 2.81
CA LEU A 166 -1.45 -28.71 2.50
C LEU A 166 -1.06 -30.18 2.32
N LEU A 167 0.14 -30.45 1.78
CA LEU A 167 0.57 -31.81 1.42
C LEU A 167 1.48 -32.44 2.48
N PHE A 168 2.20 -31.64 3.28
CA PHE A 168 3.26 -32.15 4.16
C PHE A 168 3.14 -31.72 5.64
N ASP A 169 2.02 -31.08 6.03
CA ASP A 169 1.82 -30.47 7.36
C ASP A 169 3.07 -29.73 7.87
N ALA A 170 3.64 -28.93 6.96
CA ALA A 170 4.94 -28.33 7.14
C ALA A 170 4.97 -27.34 8.33
N SER A 171 6.03 -27.42 9.13
CA SER A 171 6.28 -26.49 10.24
C SER A 171 6.65 -25.08 9.75
N VAL A 172 6.64 -24.11 10.68
CA VAL A 172 7.02 -22.71 10.44
C VAL A 172 8.38 -22.55 9.75
N PHE A 173 9.31 -23.47 9.98
CA PHE A 173 10.63 -23.45 9.34
C PHE A 173 10.56 -23.56 7.82
N TRP A 174 9.70 -24.44 7.32
CA TRP A 174 9.49 -24.58 5.89
C TRP A 174 8.89 -23.31 5.30
N VAL A 175 7.90 -22.73 5.97
CA VAL A 175 7.29 -21.49 5.52
C VAL A 175 8.30 -20.34 5.49
N ALA A 176 9.14 -20.20 6.52
CA ALA A 176 10.22 -19.23 6.54
C ALA A 176 11.28 -19.48 5.44
N GLY A 177 11.65 -20.74 5.19
CA GLY A 177 12.58 -21.11 4.13
C GLY A 177 12.03 -20.82 2.74
N LEU A 178 10.74 -21.11 2.52
CA LEU A 178 10.04 -20.81 1.27
C LEU A 178 9.87 -19.30 1.07
N TYR A 179 9.71 -18.53 2.15
CA TYR A 179 9.76 -17.06 2.10
C TYR A 179 11.13 -16.58 1.60
N ALA A 180 12.23 -17.14 2.11
CA ALA A 180 13.58 -16.84 1.64
C ALA A 180 13.79 -17.25 0.16
N LEU A 181 13.22 -18.37 -0.30
CA LEU A 181 13.25 -18.76 -1.71
C LEU A 181 12.46 -17.78 -2.60
N GLY A 182 11.33 -17.29 -2.13
CA GLY A 182 10.60 -16.22 -2.82
C GLY A 182 11.46 -14.95 -2.94
N ALA A 183 12.11 -14.53 -1.87
CA ALA A 183 13.03 -13.39 -1.87
C ALA A 183 14.25 -13.61 -2.80
N LEU A 184 14.76 -14.84 -2.88
CA LEU A 184 15.81 -15.22 -3.83
C LEU A 184 15.32 -15.11 -5.27
N ALA A 185 14.13 -15.62 -5.58
CA ALA A 185 13.53 -15.50 -6.91
C ALA A 185 13.36 -14.03 -7.32
N LEU A 186 12.91 -13.17 -6.39
CA LEU A 186 12.84 -11.72 -6.58
C LEU A 186 14.21 -11.15 -7.02
N LEU A 187 15.24 -11.42 -6.23
CA LEU A 187 16.59 -10.92 -6.47
C LEU A 187 17.15 -11.42 -7.80
N VAL A 188 16.99 -12.71 -8.10
CA VAL A 188 17.50 -13.33 -9.34
C VAL A 188 16.86 -12.70 -10.57
N VAL A 189 15.53 -12.56 -10.59
CA VAL A 189 14.81 -11.96 -11.74
C VAL A 189 15.20 -10.50 -11.93
N LEU A 190 15.32 -9.72 -10.85
CA LEU A 190 15.76 -8.32 -10.93
C LEU A 190 17.20 -8.19 -11.39
N ALA A 191 18.11 -9.01 -10.85
CA ALA A 191 19.52 -9.01 -11.25
C ALA A 191 19.68 -9.42 -12.72
N TRP A 192 18.91 -10.40 -13.17
CA TRP A 192 18.83 -10.79 -14.58
C TRP A 192 18.31 -9.64 -15.47
N GLY A 193 17.21 -9.00 -15.07
CA GLY A 193 16.62 -7.88 -15.80
C GLY A 193 17.54 -6.67 -15.89
N TYR A 194 18.32 -6.42 -14.84
CA TYR A 194 19.35 -5.38 -14.83
C TYR A 194 20.56 -5.75 -15.71
N ARG A 195 21.04 -7.00 -15.62
CA ARG A 195 22.20 -7.47 -16.41
C ARG A 195 21.97 -7.43 -17.92
N ARG A 196 20.72 -7.52 -18.37
CA ARG A 196 20.37 -7.33 -19.79
C ARG A 196 20.58 -5.91 -20.29
N GLN A 197 20.73 -4.93 -19.40
CA GLN A 197 20.86 -3.52 -19.74
C GLN A 197 22.25 -2.98 -19.42
N HIS A 198 22.80 -3.38 -18.28
CA HIS A 198 24.09 -2.90 -17.80
C HIS A 198 24.88 -4.01 -17.11
N SER A 199 26.21 -3.92 -17.18
CA SER A 199 27.08 -4.73 -16.33
C SER A 199 27.01 -4.26 -14.87
N ILE A 200 27.23 -5.18 -13.94
CA ILE A 200 27.32 -4.86 -12.51
C ILE A 200 28.82 -4.76 -12.16
N PRO A 201 29.37 -3.55 -12.02
CA PRO A 201 30.79 -3.38 -11.70
C PRO A 201 31.07 -3.79 -10.26
N ARG A 202 32.35 -4.03 -9.97
CA ARG A 202 32.78 -4.26 -8.57
C ARG A 202 32.51 -3.00 -7.74
N PRO A 203 31.90 -3.14 -6.55
CA PRO A 203 31.64 -2.01 -5.69
C PRO A 203 32.95 -1.39 -5.19
N ARG A 204 33.00 -0.06 -5.14
CA ARG A 204 34.15 0.70 -4.62
C ARG A 204 33.76 1.33 -3.30
N VAL A 205 34.53 1.07 -2.25
CA VAL A 205 34.26 1.59 -0.88
C VAL A 205 34.19 3.12 -0.88
N HIS A 206 35.04 3.78 -1.67
CA HIS A 206 35.04 5.25 -1.81
C HIS A 206 33.69 5.83 -2.27
N ASP A 207 32.87 5.05 -2.99
CA ASP A 207 31.59 5.53 -3.53
C ASP A 207 30.44 5.44 -2.50
N VAL A 208 30.65 4.74 -1.39
CA VAL A 208 29.63 4.51 -0.35
C VAL A 208 29.37 5.78 0.46
N ALA A 209 30.42 6.45 0.94
CA ALA A 209 30.25 7.63 1.79
C ALA A 209 29.54 8.81 1.06
N PRO A 210 29.90 9.17 -0.19
CA PRO A 210 29.16 10.17 -0.95
C PRO A 210 27.70 9.78 -1.20
N LEU A 211 27.43 8.49 -1.46
CA LEU A 211 26.08 7.98 -1.67
C LEU A 211 25.23 8.10 -0.40
N LEU A 212 25.75 7.69 0.75
CA LEU A 212 25.04 7.79 2.02
C LEU A 212 24.78 9.25 2.38
N LYS A 213 25.77 10.14 2.22
CA LYS A 213 25.61 11.58 2.47
C LYS A 213 24.52 12.19 1.59
N ALA A 214 24.46 11.82 0.31
CA ALA A 214 23.43 12.28 -0.61
C ALA A 214 22.03 11.66 -0.32
N SER A 215 21.98 10.52 0.37
CA SER A 215 20.75 9.84 0.76
C SER A 215 20.12 10.39 2.05
N VAL A 216 20.87 11.15 2.88
CA VAL A 216 20.39 11.68 4.17
C VAL A 216 19.09 12.48 4.06
N PRO A 217 18.90 13.43 3.11
CA PRO A 217 17.63 14.16 2.99
C PRO A 217 16.44 13.24 2.69
N PHE A 218 16.66 12.18 1.92
CA PHE A 218 15.64 11.19 1.58
C PHE A 218 15.33 10.27 2.75
N LEU A 219 16.34 9.95 3.58
CA LEU A 219 16.14 9.25 4.83
C LEU A 219 15.20 10.06 5.74
N LEU A 220 15.50 11.36 5.95
CA LEU A 220 14.66 12.22 6.79
C LEU A 220 13.22 12.30 6.26
N ALA A 221 13.04 12.47 4.94
CA ALA A 221 11.71 12.46 4.33
C ALA A 221 10.97 11.12 4.52
N SER A 222 11.69 10.00 4.33
CA SER A 222 11.12 8.66 4.49
C SER A 222 10.74 8.36 5.94
N LEU A 223 11.56 8.81 6.90
CA LEU A 223 11.27 8.68 8.33
C LEU A 223 9.98 9.39 8.69
N VAL A 224 9.76 10.63 8.22
CA VAL A 224 8.51 11.37 8.48
C VAL A 224 7.29 10.57 8.01
N VAL A 225 7.35 9.99 6.80
CA VAL A 225 6.24 9.18 6.25
C VAL A 225 6.04 7.90 7.05
N VAL A 226 7.11 7.19 7.42
CA VAL A 226 6.98 5.96 8.20
C VAL A 226 6.46 6.25 9.60
N PHE A 227 6.97 7.30 10.26
CA PHE A 227 6.44 7.75 11.55
C PHE A 227 4.95 8.03 11.43
N TYR A 228 4.51 8.83 10.46
CA TYR A 228 3.07 9.11 10.29
C TYR A 228 2.21 7.83 10.18
N ASN A 229 2.68 6.81 9.46
CA ASN A 229 1.91 5.57 9.25
C ASN A 229 1.99 4.56 10.41
N GLU A 230 3.05 4.62 11.22
CA GLU A 230 3.32 3.64 12.27
C GLU A 230 3.13 4.20 13.69
N VAL A 231 2.99 5.52 13.85
CA VAL A 231 2.83 6.21 15.14
C VAL A 231 1.68 5.61 15.95
N ASP A 232 0.51 5.41 15.35
CA ASP A 232 -0.67 4.86 16.04
C ASP A 232 -0.34 3.51 16.69
N LYS A 233 0.34 2.62 15.94
CA LYS A 233 0.71 1.29 16.44
C LYS A 233 1.68 1.37 17.60
N GLN A 234 2.64 2.30 17.55
CA GLN A 234 3.61 2.51 18.63
C GLN A 234 2.94 3.07 19.88
N ILE A 235 2.03 4.05 19.73
CA ILE A 235 1.33 4.63 20.88
C ILE A 235 0.39 3.59 21.52
N ILE A 236 -0.34 2.81 20.71
CA ILE A 236 -1.18 1.70 21.20
C ILE A 236 -0.33 0.68 21.97
N ALA A 237 0.85 0.30 21.44
CA ALA A 237 1.74 -0.65 22.10
C ALA A 237 2.20 -0.17 23.47
N ILE A 238 2.53 1.13 23.59
CA ILE A 238 3.03 1.73 24.82
C ILE A 238 1.92 1.90 25.86
N LEU A 239 0.72 2.32 25.44
CA LEU A 239 -0.37 2.67 26.36
C LEU A 239 -1.28 1.50 26.75
N ILE A 240 -1.36 0.47 25.91
CA ILE A 240 -2.27 -0.68 26.10
C ILE A 240 -1.47 -1.98 26.21
N ASP A 241 -1.24 -2.66 25.09
CA ASP A 241 -0.45 -3.88 24.98
C ASP A 241 -0.25 -4.27 23.51
N GLU A 242 0.57 -5.30 23.27
CA GLU A 242 0.82 -5.85 21.94
C GLU A 242 -0.42 -6.50 21.30
N ARG A 243 -1.40 -6.96 22.10
CA ARG A 243 -2.63 -7.59 21.60
C ARG A 243 -3.51 -6.55 20.90
N ALA A 244 -3.65 -5.37 21.50
CA ALA A 244 -4.35 -4.24 20.91
C ALA A 244 -3.72 -3.81 19.58
N VAL A 245 -2.39 -3.80 19.48
CA VAL A 245 -1.66 -3.57 18.22
C VAL A 245 -2.02 -4.62 17.18
N GLY A 246 -2.15 -5.89 17.58
CA GLY A 246 -2.60 -6.98 16.73
C GLY A 246 -3.99 -6.75 16.15
N TYR A 247 -4.95 -6.29 16.96
CA TYR A 247 -6.31 -5.96 16.49
C TYR A 247 -6.30 -4.79 15.50
N TYR A 248 -5.58 -3.71 15.81
CA TYR A 248 -5.44 -2.57 14.92
C TYR A 248 -4.79 -2.96 13.59
N THR A 249 -3.67 -3.68 13.65
CA THR A 249 -2.90 -4.08 12.46
C THR A 249 -3.69 -5.03 11.56
N THR A 250 -4.50 -5.91 12.15
CA THR A 250 -5.40 -6.80 11.41
C THR A 250 -6.43 -6.01 10.61
N ALA A 251 -7.10 -5.03 11.25
CA ALA A 251 -8.02 -4.14 10.58
C ALA A 251 -7.31 -3.28 9.51
N ALA A 252 -6.17 -2.68 9.85
CA ALA A 252 -5.37 -1.86 8.95
C ALA A 252 -4.93 -2.63 7.69
N THR A 253 -4.63 -3.92 7.81
CA THR A 253 -4.26 -4.78 6.67
C THR A 253 -5.41 -4.92 5.67
N LEU A 254 -6.62 -5.22 6.16
CA LEU A 254 -7.81 -5.32 5.30
C LEU A 254 -8.18 -3.95 4.72
N TYR A 255 -8.10 -2.89 5.51
CA TYR A 255 -8.28 -1.51 5.05
C TYR A 255 -7.28 -1.16 3.92
N SER A 256 -6.01 -1.51 4.05
CA SER A 256 -4.99 -1.22 3.03
C SER A 256 -5.27 -1.90 1.68
N THR A 257 -6.00 -3.02 1.69
CA THR A 257 -6.33 -3.78 0.49
C THR A 257 -7.27 -3.00 -0.43
N VAL A 258 -8.11 -2.10 0.11
CA VAL A 258 -8.99 -1.26 -0.71
C VAL A 258 -8.32 0.04 -1.18
N MET A 259 -7.08 0.33 -0.77
CA MET A 259 -6.40 1.60 -1.08
C MET A 259 -5.82 1.69 -2.50
N PHE A 260 -5.77 0.60 -3.27
CA PHE A 260 -5.31 0.70 -4.67
C PHE A 260 -6.25 1.48 -5.57
N ILE A 261 -7.56 1.44 -5.31
CA ILE A 261 -8.56 2.06 -6.19
C ILE A 261 -8.26 3.54 -6.43
N PRO A 262 -8.06 4.39 -5.39
CA PRO A 262 -7.77 5.80 -5.59
C PRO A 262 -6.39 5.99 -6.24
N VAL A 263 -5.39 5.19 -5.86
CA VAL A 263 -4.04 5.26 -6.42
C VAL A 263 -4.04 5.01 -7.92
N VAL A 264 -4.79 4.01 -8.38
CA VAL A 264 -4.97 3.68 -9.79
C VAL A 264 -5.62 4.85 -10.53
N LEU A 265 -6.69 5.39 -9.97
CA LEU A 265 -7.42 6.52 -10.56
C LEU A 265 -6.53 7.77 -10.65
N THR A 266 -5.85 8.15 -9.57
CA THR A 266 -5.00 9.34 -9.55
C THR A 266 -3.75 9.18 -10.42
N THR A 267 -3.17 7.99 -10.51
CA THR A 267 -2.04 7.70 -11.42
C THR A 267 -2.44 7.90 -12.87
N ALA A 268 -3.67 7.52 -13.25
CA ALA A 268 -4.18 7.75 -14.61
C ALA A 268 -4.53 9.23 -14.87
N LEU A 269 -5.08 9.92 -13.87
CA LEU A 269 -5.55 11.30 -14.00
C LEU A 269 -4.43 12.33 -13.90
N PHE A 270 -3.35 12.03 -13.18
CA PHE A 270 -2.28 13.00 -12.89
C PHE A 270 -1.65 13.63 -14.14
N PRO A 271 -1.26 12.88 -15.19
CA PRO A 271 -0.69 13.50 -16.40
C PRO A 271 -1.65 14.45 -17.10
N LEU A 272 -2.96 14.18 -17.04
CA LEU A 272 -4.00 15.03 -17.62
C LEU A 272 -4.15 16.33 -16.82
N MET A 273 -4.09 16.23 -15.48
CA MET A 273 -4.14 17.38 -14.58
C MET A 273 -2.91 18.30 -14.80
N ALA A 274 -1.71 17.73 -14.81
CA ALA A 274 -0.47 18.49 -14.95
C ALA A 274 -0.36 19.23 -16.29
N ARG A 275 -0.83 18.64 -17.40
CA ARG A 275 -0.87 19.32 -18.72
C ARG A 275 -1.90 20.44 -18.74
N SER A 276 -3.12 20.15 -18.25
CA SER A 276 -4.23 21.11 -18.30
C SER A 276 -3.99 22.34 -17.41
N PHE A 277 -3.09 22.25 -16.42
CA PHE A 277 -2.74 23.37 -15.55
C PHE A 277 -2.16 24.57 -16.30
N LYS A 278 -1.29 24.34 -17.29
CA LYS A 278 -0.66 25.42 -18.06
C LYS A 278 -1.50 25.85 -19.26
N ASP A 279 -2.15 24.88 -19.91
CA ASP A 279 -2.73 25.10 -21.24
C ASP A 279 -4.24 25.37 -21.23
N ALA A 280 -4.99 24.93 -20.20
CA ALA A 280 -6.45 25.01 -20.19
C ALA A 280 -7.07 24.96 -18.77
N PRO A 281 -7.09 26.08 -18.03
CA PRO A 281 -7.58 26.14 -16.64
C PRO A 281 -9.03 25.66 -16.46
N ASP A 282 -9.93 25.96 -17.39
CA ASP A 282 -11.33 25.50 -17.33
C ASP A 282 -11.46 23.99 -17.60
N ALA A 283 -10.61 23.44 -18.45
CA ALA A 283 -10.56 22.01 -18.69
C ALA A 283 -10.03 21.28 -17.43
N LEU A 284 -9.01 21.83 -16.77
CA LEU A 284 -8.51 21.33 -15.49
C LEU A 284 -9.60 21.35 -14.41
N ARG A 285 -10.34 22.45 -14.30
CA ARG A 285 -11.46 22.58 -13.35
C ARG A 285 -12.50 21.49 -13.58
N ARG A 286 -12.95 21.29 -14.82
CA ARG A 286 -13.92 20.24 -15.17
C ARG A 286 -13.37 18.84 -14.90
N LEU A 287 -12.11 18.59 -15.23
CA LEU A 287 -11.44 17.32 -14.96
C LEU A 287 -11.41 17.03 -13.45
N ASN A 288 -11.06 18.00 -12.63
CA ASN A 288 -11.02 17.85 -11.17
C ASN A 288 -12.42 17.60 -10.60
N GLN A 289 -13.44 18.33 -11.06
CA GLN A 289 -14.84 18.08 -10.67
C GLN A 289 -15.28 16.65 -11.02
N LYS A 290 -14.98 16.16 -12.23
CA LYS A 290 -15.27 14.78 -12.62
C LYS A 290 -14.50 13.77 -11.76
N SER A 291 -13.25 14.08 -11.43
CA SER A 291 -12.42 13.24 -10.55
C SER A 291 -13.03 13.10 -9.15
N PHE A 292 -13.53 14.21 -8.56
CA PHE A 292 -14.28 14.16 -7.29
C PHE A 292 -15.54 13.31 -7.40
N ASN A 293 -16.33 13.47 -8.47
CA ASN A 293 -17.53 12.66 -8.68
C ASN A 293 -17.20 11.16 -8.74
N ILE A 294 -16.15 10.78 -9.46
CA ILE A 294 -15.69 9.39 -9.54
C ILE A 294 -15.26 8.88 -8.15
N MET A 295 -14.51 9.69 -7.38
CA MET A 295 -14.10 9.32 -6.03
C MET A 295 -15.30 9.11 -5.09
N PHE A 296 -16.37 9.90 -5.20
CA PHE A 296 -17.60 9.65 -4.44
C PHE A 296 -18.32 8.39 -4.91
N ILE A 297 -18.52 8.24 -6.22
CA ILE A 297 -19.26 7.11 -6.80
C ILE A 297 -18.57 5.78 -6.49
N VAL A 298 -17.25 5.74 -6.42
CA VAL A 298 -16.48 4.52 -6.14
C VAL A 298 -16.12 4.40 -4.66
N GLY A 299 -15.74 5.49 -4.00
CA GLY A 299 -15.28 5.47 -2.62
C GLY A 299 -16.38 5.20 -1.60
N ILE A 300 -17.58 5.76 -1.80
CA ILE A 300 -18.71 5.57 -0.87
C ILE A 300 -19.15 4.09 -0.76
N PRO A 301 -19.38 3.34 -1.85
CA PRO A 301 -19.78 1.94 -1.73
C PRO A 301 -18.67 1.07 -1.16
N VAL A 302 -17.39 1.37 -1.45
CA VAL A 302 -16.26 0.66 -0.84
C VAL A 302 -16.20 0.94 0.66
N SER A 303 -16.36 2.21 1.05
CA SER A 303 -16.34 2.66 2.45
C SER A 303 -17.46 2.03 3.27
N LEU A 304 -18.71 2.22 2.83
CA LEU A 304 -19.89 1.72 3.52
C LEU A 304 -20.04 0.20 3.40
N GLY A 305 -19.64 -0.38 2.27
CA GLY A 305 -19.60 -1.82 2.07
C GLY A 305 -18.61 -2.50 3.01
N LEU A 306 -17.39 -1.96 3.13
CA LEU A 306 -16.38 -2.46 4.08
C LEU A 306 -16.87 -2.34 5.51
N MET A 307 -17.50 -1.21 5.87
CA MET A 307 -18.13 -1.03 7.18
C MET A 307 -19.20 -2.09 7.47
N ALA A 308 -20.08 -2.38 6.50
CA ALA A 308 -21.16 -3.34 6.66
C ALA A 308 -20.67 -4.79 6.82
N ILE A 309 -19.65 -5.18 6.04
CA ILE A 309 -19.16 -6.56 6.03
C ILE A 309 -18.01 -6.81 7.00
N ALA A 310 -17.45 -5.77 7.63
CA ALA A 310 -16.28 -5.88 8.50
C ALA A 310 -16.37 -6.99 9.56
N PRO A 311 -17.49 -7.16 10.30
CA PRO A 311 -17.64 -8.26 11.24
C PRO A 311 -17.53 -9.64 10.60
N ALA A 312 -18.26 -9.86 9.50
CA ALA A 312 -18.23 -11.12 8.76
C ALA A 312 -16.85 -11.39 8.15
N LEU A 313 -16.18 -10.35 7.65
CA LEU A 313 -14.87 -10.44 7.00
C LEU A 313 -13.77 -10.82 8.01
N ILE A 314 -13.74 -10.16 9.17
CA ILE A 314 -12.79 -10.48 10.24
C ILE A 314 -13.00 -11.90 10.76
N ARG A 315 -14.25 -12.29 11.06
CA ARG A 315 -14.55 -13.65 11.54
C ARG A 315 -14.21 -14.71 10.52
N LEU A 316 -14.47 -14.45 9.23
CA LEU A 316 -14.17 -15.39 8.16
C LEU A 316 -12.65 -15.59 8.02
N ILE A 317 -11.87 -14.51 8.00
CA ILE A 317 -10.43 -14.57 7.70
C ILE A 317 -9.63 -14.96 8.95
N TYR A 318 -9.86 -14.27 10.07
CA TYR A 318 -9.03 -14.34 11.28
C TYR A 318 -9.69 -15.11 12.43
N GLY A 319 -11.00 -15.30 12.41
CA GLY A 319 -11.74 -16.07 13.41
C GLY A 319 -12.19 -15.26 14.63
N PRO A 320 -12.90 -15.90 15.57
CA PRO A 320 -13.57 -15.22 16.69
C PRO A 320 -12.62 -14.51 17.67
N ALA A 321 -11.37 -14.97 17.77
CA ALA A 321 -10.36 -14.36 18.64
C ALA A 321 -10.02 -12.90 18.25
N PHE A 322 -10.34 -12.50 17.02
CA PHE A 322 -10.13 -11.15 16.49
C PHE A 322 -11.40 -10.30 16.51
N ALA A 323 -12.44 -10.71 17.25
CA ALA A 323 -13.69 -9.94 17.36
C ALA A 323 -13.50 -8.45 17.72
N PRO A 324 -12.52 -8.05 18.57
CA PRO A 324 -12.26 -6.63 18.81
C PRO A 324 -11.83 -5.83 17.56
N ALA A 325 -11.28 -6.49 16.54
CA ALA A 325 -10.90 -5.85 15.28
C ALA A 325 -12.10 -5.57 14.34
N GLU A 326 -13.26 -6.18 14.59
CA GLU A 326 -14.48 -5.98 13.79
C GLU A 326 -14.91 -4.51 13.77
N VAL A 327 -14.97 -3.89 14.95
CA VAL A 327 -15.37 -2.48 15.09
C VAL A 327 -14.28 -1.55 14.56
N ILE A 328 -13.00 -1.90 14.76
CA ILE A 328 -11.86 -1.12 14.24
C ILE A 328 -11.95 -1.06 12.70
N LEU A 329 -12.13 -2.22 12.04
CA LEU A 329 -12.28 -2.26 10.59
C LEU A 329 -13.54 -1.54 10.12
N SER A 330 -14.62 -1.60 10.89
CA SER A 330 -15.86 -0.88 10.57
C SER A 330 -15.64 0.64 10.53
N VAL A 331 -14.94 1.18 11.54
CA VAL A 331 -14.56 2.61 11.58
C VAL A 331 -13.59 2.95 10.44
N MET A 332 -12.56 2.13 10.22
CA MET A 332 -11.64 2.30 9.08
C MET A 332 -12.36 2.26 7.73
N GLY A 333 -13.45 1.49 7.62
CA GLY A 333 -14.35 1.51 6.48
C GLY A 333 -14.86 2.92 6.17
N VAL A 334 -15.28 3.68 7.19
CA VAL A 334 -15.69 5.08 7.04
C VAL A 334 -14.51 5.98 6.65
N VAL A 335 -13.30 5.70 7.15
CA VAL A 335 -12.09 6.48 6.81
C VAL A 335 -11.77 6.43 5.31
N VAL A 336 -12.09 5.33 4.63
CA VAL A 336 -11.80 5.10 3.21
C VAL A 336 -12.21 6.28 2.32
N ILE A 337 -13.41 6.84 2.49
CA ILE A 337 -13.88 7.92 1.62
C ILE A 337 -13.05 9.20 1.81
N PHE A 338 -12.65 9.53 3.03
CA PHE A 338 -11.82 10.70 3.31
C PHE A 338 -10.42 10.54 2.73
N VAL A 339 -9.83 9.35 2.89
CA VAL A 339 -8.51 9.05 2.33
C VAL A 339 -8.53 9.11 0.81
N TYR A 340 -9.58 8.61 0.15
CA TYR A 340 -9.72 8.73 -1.31
C TYR A 340 -9.75 10.19 -1.77
N LEU A 341 -10.48 11.04 -1.04
CA LEU A 341 -10.53 12.47 -1.31
C LEU A 341 -9.18 13.14 -1.03
N ASN A 342 -8.50 12.79 0.05
CA ASN A 342 -7.19 13.34 0.41
C ASN A 342 -6.11 12.96 -0.61
N ILE A 343 -6.12 11.72 -1.13
CA ILE A 343 -5.24 11.30 -2.22
C ILE A 343 -5.48 12.15 -3.48
N LEU A 344 -6.76 12.39 -3.84
CA LEU A 344 -7.09 13.25 -4.98
C LEU A 344 -6.67 14.70 -4.75
N ILE A 345 -6.94 15.28 -3.57
CA ILE A 345 -6.58 16.64 -3.21
C ILE A 345 -5.06 16.83 -3.26
N ALA A 346 -4.31 15.90 -2.65
CA ALA A 346 -2.85 15.88 -2.71
C ALA A 346 -2.37 15.90 -4.16
N GLN A 347 -2.94 15.06 -5.02
CA GLN A 347 -2.58 15.00 -6.43
C GLN A 347 -2.87 16.31 -7.18
N ILE A 348 -4.00 16.95 -6.90
CA ILE A 348 -4.36 18.25 -7.46
C ILE A 348 -3.34 19.30 -7.01
N LEU A 349 -3.02 19.38 -5.71
CA LEU A 349 -2.06 20.35 -5.18
C LEU A 349 -0.65 20.14 -5.74
N VAL A 350 -0.23 18.88 -5.94
CA VAL A 350 1.03 18.56 -6.63
C VAL A 350 0.99 19.02 -8.09
N SER A 351 -0.11 18.82 -8.80
CA SER A 351 -0.24 19.21 -10.21
C SER A 351 -0.18 20.71 -10.47
N ILE A 352 -0.51 21.53 -9.46
CA ILE A 352 -0.48 23.00 -9.51
C ILE A 352 0.72 23.59 -8.77
N GLU A 353 1.76 22.79 -8.53
CA GLU A 353 3.02 23.19 -7.88
C GLU A 353 2.87 23.71 -6.42
N GLN A 354 1.82 23.29 -5.71
CA GLN A 354 1.51 23.69 -4.33
C GLN A 354 1.74 22.57 -3.29
N VAL A 355 2.64 21.63 -3.57
CA VAL A 355 2.93 20.48 -2.70
C VAL A 355 3.28 20.90 -1.27
N ASN A 356 3.99 22.02 -1.08
CA ASN A 356 4.38 22.52 0.24
C ASN A 356 3.18 22.80 1.15
N ARG A 357 2.05 23.26 0.60
CA ARG A 357 0.83 23.51 1.38
C ARG A 357 0.25 22.20 1.90
N TRP A 358 0.26 21.15 1.08
CA TRP A 358 -0.18 19.83 1.50
C TRP A 358 0.76 19.22 2.56
N THR A 359 2.07 19.43 2.43
CA THR A 359 3.05 18.99 3.43
C THR A 359 2.78 19.61 4.81
N VAL A 360 2.42 20.89 4.88
CA VAL A 360 2.05 21.54 6.15
C VAL A 360 0.81 20.90 6.76
N VAL A 361 -0.21 20.57 5.95
CA VAL A 361 -1.41 19.85 6.42
C VAL A 361 -1.04 18.49 6.98
N LEU A 362 -0.16 17.74 6.32
CA LEU A 362 0.31 16.44 6.81
C LEU A 362 1.06 16.56 8.15
N ILE A 363 1.92 17.57 8.31
CA ILE A 363 2.63 17.81 9.58
C ILE A 363 1.63 18.12 10.71
N ILE A 364 0.67 19.01 10.47
CA ILE A 364 -0.36 19.36 11.47
C ILE A 364 -1.19 18.14 11.81
N ALA A 365 -1.61 17.35 10.82
CA ALA A 365 -2.35 16.13 11.05
C ALA A 365 -1.54 15.08 11.83
N THR A 366 -0.25 14.93 11.55
CA THR A 366 0.65 14.03 12.30
C THR A 366 0.70 14.41 13.78
N ILE A 367 0.88 15.70 14.07
CA ILE A 367 0.89 16.21 15.45
C ILE A 367 -0.47 15.99 16.10
N ALA A 368 -1.56 16.28 15.39
CA ALA A 368 -2.92 16.04 15.86
C ALA A 368 -3.16 14.56 16.17
N THR A 369 -2.71 13.64 15.31
CA THR A 369 -2.80 12.19 15.54
C THR A 369 -2.12 11.80 16.85
N ILE A 370 -0.86 12.21 17.06
CA ILE A 370 -0.11 11.90 18.29
C ILE A 370 -0.84 12.40 19.54
N VAL A 371 -1.31 13.65 19.51
CA VAL A 371 -2.01 14.27 20.65
C VAL A 371 -3.34 13.57 20.91
N LEU A 372 -4.12 13.31 19.86
CA LEU A 372 -5.42 12.63 19.98
C LEU A 372 -5.25 11.20 20.49
N ASP A 373 -4.26 10.45 20.02
CA ASP A 373 -4.02 9.09 20.48
C ASP A 373 -3.64 9.04 21.96
N ILE A 374 -2.73 9.91 22.42
CA ILE A 374 -2.34 9.97 23.84
C ILE A 374 -3.56 10.29 24.73
N LEU A 375 -4.46 11.16 24.28
CA LEU A 375 -5.63 11.58 25.05
C LEU A 375 -6.78 10.57 25.00
N LEU A 376 -7.07 10.01 23.83
CA LEU A 376 -8.27 9.21 23.58
C LEU A 376 -8.05 7.71 23.80
N ILE A 377 -6.82 7.18 23.73
CA ILE A 377 -6.55 5.74 23.95
C ILE A 377 -6.93 5.33 25.38
N PRO A 378 -6.51 6.05 26.44
CA PRO A 378 -6.91 5.70 27.81
C PRO A 378 -8.43 5.78 28.01
N TRP A 379 -9.10 6.70 27.31
CA TRP A 379 -10.55 6.87 27.39
C TRP A 379 -11.30 5.69 26.76
N SER A 380 -10.95 5.28 25.53
CA SER A 380 -11.64 4.16 24.88
C SER A 380 -11.34 2.82 25.53
N GLN A 381 -10.14 2.65 26.10
CA GLN A 381 -9.84 1.46 26.89
C GLN A 381 -10.76 1.35 28.12
N ARG A 382 -11.10 2.47 28.77
CA ARG A 382 -12.03 2.48 29.91
C ARG A 382 -13.49 2.28 29.50
N VAL A 383 -13.92 2.88 28.39
CA VAL A 383 -15.33 2.89 27.97
C VAL A 383 -15.72 1.67 27.16
N PHE A 384 -14.88 1.27 26.20
CA PHE A 384 -15.18 0.21 25.22
C PHE A 384 -14.35 -1.06 25.46
N ASN A 385 -13.45 -1.08 26.45
CA ASN A 385 -12.48 -2.15 26.68
C ASN A 385 -11.67 -2.50 25.41
N ASN A 386 -11.44 -1.50 24.56
CA ASN A 386 -10.74 -1.64 23.28
C ASN A 386 -9.99 -0.35 22.94
N GLY A 387 -8.79 -0.19 23.50
CA GLY A 387 -7.91 0.96 23.27
C GLY A 387 -7.51 1.16 21.81
N ALA A 388 -7.41 0.06 21.05
CA ALA A 388 -7.08 0.06 19.62
C ALA A 388 -8.17 0.70 18.74
N LEU A 389 -9.42 0.76 19.22
CA LEU A 389 -10.50 1.47 18.55
C LEU A 389 -10.18 2.97 18.43
N THR A 390 -9.47 3.55 19.41
CA THR A 390 -9.08 4.96 19.33
C THR A 390 -8.22 5.24 18.12
N GLY A 391 -7.23 4.41 17.80
CA GLY A 391 -6.39 4.66 16.63
C GLY A 391 -7.24 4.83 15.36
N ALA A 392 -8.29 4.02 15.19
CA ALA A 392 -9.20 4.17 14.05
C ALA A 392 -10.08 5.44 14.13
N ILE A 393 -10.50 5.85 15.33
CA ILE A 393 -11.27 7.09 15.54
C ILE A 393 -10.39 8.33 15.30
N THR A 394 -9.18 8.35 15.85
CA THR A 394 -8.18 9.39 15.59
C THR A 394 -7.91 9.50 14.11
N PHE A 395 -7.69 8.37 13.44
CA PHE A 395 -7.48 8.31 12.00
C PHE A 395 -8.67 8.88 11.21
N LEU A 396 -9.90 8.58 11.63
CA LEU A 396 -11.10 9.19 11.04
C LEU A 396 -11.13 10.71 11.21
N ILE A 397 -10.85 11.21 12.43
CA ILE A 397 -10.86 12.64 12.73
C ILE A 397 -9.80 13.37 11.92
N THR A 398 -8.59 12.82 11.84
CA THR A 398 -7.46 13.45 11.15
C THR A 398 -7.67 13.46 9.64
N GLU A 399 -8.12 12.35 9.05
CA GLU A 399 -8.43 12.28 7.61
C GLU A 399 -9.61 13.19 7.22
N ALA A 400 -10.67 13.23 8.03
CA ALA A 400 -11.78 14.16 7.81
C ALA A 400 -11.32 15.62 7.92
N GLY A 401 -10.49 15.95 8.91
CA GLY A 401 -9.88 17.27 9.06
C GLY A 401 -9.01 17.66 7.86
N GLN A 402 -8.17 16.73 7.38
CA GLN A 402 -7.37 16.92 6.16
C GLN A 402 -8.25 17.16 4.93
N THR A 403 -9.37 16.44 4.79
CA THR A 403 -10.30 16.64 3.67
C THR A 403 -10.91 18.04 3.72
N ILE A 404 -11.34 18.47 4.90
CA ILE A 404 -11.91 19.82 5.10
C ILE A 404 -10.88 20.89 4.71
N VAL A 405 -9.68 20.85 5.31
CA VAL A 405 -8.61 21.81 5.02
C VAL A 405 -8.20 21.73 3.54
N GLY A 406 -8.09 20.52 3.00
CA GLY A 406 -7.74 20.26 1.62
C GLY A 406 -8.70 20.88 0.61
N ILE A 407 -10.01 20.79 0.86
CA ILE A 407 -11.04 21.44 0.03
C ILE A 407 -10.90 22.97 0.06
N PHE A 408 -10.45 23.56 1.17
CA PHE A 408 -10.18 25.00 1.25
C PHE A 408 -8.88 25.41 0.56
N LEU A 409 -7.90 24.50 0.45
CA LEU A 409 -6.60 24.78 -0.19
C LEU A 409 -6.62 24.70 -1.72
N ILE A 410 -7.48 23.86 -2.30
CA ILE A 410 -7.59 23.73 -3.76
C ILE A 410 -8.22 24.99 -4.40
N PRO A 411 -7.89 25.30 -5.68
CA PRO A 411 -8.42 26.49 -6.35
C PRO A 411 -9.95 26.55 -6.36
N ARG A 412 -10.51 27.75 -6.19
CA ARG A 412 -11.98 27.94 -6.15
C ARG A 412 -12.64 27.37 -7.40
N GLY A 413 -13.75 26.68 -7.20
CA GLY A 413 -14.52 26.06 -8.28
C GLY A 413 -14.02 24.67 -8.70
N THR A 414 -12.87 24.21 -8.19
CA THR A 414 -12.39 22.81 -8.37
C THR A 414 -13.33 21.81 -7.70
N PHE A 415 -13.83 22.14 -6.51
CA PHE A 415 -14.93 21.48 -5.84
C PHE A 415 -16.16 22.39 -5.90
N SER A 416 -17.30 21.86 -6.35
CA SER A 416 -18.51 22.63 -6.63
C SER A 416 -19.75 22.01 -6.01
N TRP A 417 -20.86 22.76 -6.02
CA TRP A 417 -22.15 22.25 -5.56
C TRP A 417 -22.59 20.99 -6.31
N LEU A 418 -22.22 20.85 -7.59
CA LEU A 418 -22.48 19.63 -8.35
C LEU A 418 -21.84 18.40 -7.67
N ASN A 419 -20.62 18.54 -7.18
CA ASN A 419 -19.92 17.46 -6.47
C ASN A 419 -20.61 17.09 -5.16
N VAL A 420 -21.12 18.09 -4.43
CA VAL A 420 -21.91 17.86 -3.21
C VAL A 420 -23.18 17.09 -3.53
N THR A 421 -23.90 17.45 -4.61
CA THR A 421 -25.10 16.72 -5.01
C THR A 421 -24.80 15.28 -5.45
N THR A 422 -23.70 15.05 -6.16
CA THR A 422 -23.22 13.71 -6.51
C THR A 422 -22.90 12.90 -5.25
N ALA A 423 -22.17 13.51 -4.30
CA ALA A 423 -21.82 12.89 -3.03
C ALA A 423 -23.06 12.50 -2.23
N LEU A 424 -24.06 13.38 -2.13
CA LEU A 424 -25.32 13.10 -1.41
C LEU A 424 -26.12 11.97 -2.07
N ARG A 425 -26.21 11.94 -3.41
CA ARG A 425 -26.91 10.85 -4.13
C ARG A 425 -26.18 9.52 -3.98
N ALA A 426 -24.85 9.54 -4.09
CA ALA A 426 -24.04 8.35 -3.88
C ALA A 426 -24.08 7.89 -2.42
N LEU A 427 -24.12 8.81 -1.45
CA LEU A 427 -24.30 8.51 -0.04
C LEU A 427 -25.66 7.87 0.22
N PHE A 428 -26.73 8.41 -0.36
CA PHE A 428 -28.06 7.80 -0.27
C PHE A 428 -28.07 6.37 -0.84
N ALA A 429 -27.53 6.17 -2.05
CA ALA A 429 -27.41 4.84 -2.65
C ALA A 429 -26.56 3.89 -1.78
N GLY A 430 -25.48 4.41 -1.20
CA GLY A 430 -24.58 3.67 -0.30
C GLY A 430 -25.26 3.28 1.02
N LEU A 431 -26.04 4.17 1.62
CA LEU A 431 -26.81 3.87 2.84
C LEU A 431 -27.89 2.82 2.58
N MET A 432 -28.59 2.90 1.45
CA MET A 432 -29.55 1.87 1.04
C MET A 432 -28.87 0.52 0.81
N MET A 433 -27.71 0.52 0.16
CA MET A 433 -26.86 -0.67 0.01
C MET A 433 -26.50 -1.26 1.38
N THR A 434 -26.00 -0.45 2.32
CA THR A 434 -25.68 -0.89 3.69
C THR A 434 -26.89 -1.48 4.38
N GLY A 435 -28.07 -0.87 4.23
CA GLY A 435 -29.33 -1.40 4.74
C GLY A 435 -29.64 -2.79 4.21
N VAL A 436 -29.49 -3.02 2.91
CA VAL A 436 -29.65 -4.35 2.30
C VAL A 436 -28.61 -5.34 2.85
N CYS A 437 -27.33 -4.96 2.89
CA CYS A 437 -26.26 -5.79 3.44
C CYS A 437 -26.55 -6.20 4.88
N TRP A 438 -27.11 -5.28 5.69
CA TRP A 438 -27.44 -5.52 7.08
C TRP A 438 -28.61 -6.49 7.24
N LEU A 439 -29.63 -6.42 6.37
CA LEU A 439 -30.77 -7.34 6.39
C LEU A 439 -30.37 -8.79 6.07
N VAL A 440 -29.38 -8.98 5.19
CA VAL A 440 -28.89 -10.31 4.78
C VAL A 440 -27.60 -10.72 5.47
N ARG A 441 -27.18 -10.00 6.52
CA ARG A 441 -25.86 -10.17 7.15
C ARG A 441 -25.59 -11.56 7.74
N ASP A 442 -26.65 -12.28 8.11
CA ASP A 442 -26.56 -13.61 8.71
C ASP A 442 -26.32 -14.71 7.66
N LEU A 443 -26.45 -14.36 6.37
CA LEU A 443 -26.10 -15.25 5.26
C LEU A 443 -24.58 -15.25 5.03
N PHE A 444 -24.12 -16.20 4.20
CA PHE A 444 -22.73 -16.24 3.78
C PHE A 444 -22.28 -14.92 3.16
N ILE A 445 -21.08 -14.44 3.52
CA ILE A 445 -20.59 -13.08 3.22
C ILE A 445 -20.74 -12.64 1.75
N LEU A 446 -20.68 -13.57 0.80
CA LEU A 446 -20.86 -13.25 -0.62
C LEU A 446 -22.27 -12.74 -0.95
N VAL A 447 -23.29 -13.16 -0.20
CA VAL A 447 -24.68 -12.75 -0.44
C VAL A 447 -24.88 -11.26 -0.12
N PRO A 448 -24.52 -10.74 1.08
CA PRO A 448 -24.50 -9.29 1.34
C PRO A 448 -23.69 -8.51 0.31
N VAL A 449 -22.51 -8.99 -0.07
CA VAL A 449 -21.62 -8.30 -1.02
C VAL A 449 -22.27 -8.18 -2.40
N ILE A 450 -22.83 -9.27 -2.94
CA ILE A 450 -23.44 -9.27 -4.27
C ILE A 450 -24.72 -8.43 -4.27
N LEU A 451 -25.62 -8.64 -3.29
CA LEU A 451 -26.88 -7.90 -3.21
C LEU A 451 -26.65 -6.41 -2.95
N GLY A 452 -25.67 -6.07 -2.11
CA GLY A 452 -25.25 -4.70 -1.90
C GLY A 452 -24.74 -4.05 -3.18
N ALA A 453 -23.80 -4.70 -3.88
CA ALA A 453 -23.27 -4.18 -5.14
C ALA A 453 -24.37 -3.96 -6.20
N VAL A 454 -25.29 -4.93 -6.35
CA VAL A 454 -26.44 -4.80 -7.26
C VAL A 454 -27.34 -3.63 -6.85
N THR A 455 -27.63 -3.49 -5.56
CA THR A 455 -28.46 -2.39 -5.03
C THR A 455 -27.83 -1.04 -5.33
N TYR A 456 -26.54 -0.89 -5.02
CA TYR A 456 -25.82 0.36 -5.25
C TYR A 456 -25.77 0.74 -6.73
N VAL A 457 -25.38 -0.21 -7.60
CA VAL A 457 -25.30 0.02 -9.05
C VAL A 457 -26.68 0.40 -9.61
N SER A 458 -27.73 -0.32 -9.20
CA SER A 458 -29.10 -0.03 -9.65
C SER A 458 -29.54 1.37 -9.23
N LEU A 459 -29.30 1.76 -7.98
CA LEU A 459 -29.66 3.09 -7.48
C LEU A 459 -28.86 4.21 -8.15
N ILE A 460 -27.57 4.02 -8.39
CA ILE A 460 -26.73 4.98 -9.11
C ILE A 460 -27.24 5.22 -10.53
N LEU A 461 -27.69 4.17 -11.23
CA LEU A 461 -28.29 4.27 -12.56
C LEU A 461 -29.65 4.97 -12.53
N VAL A 462 -30.53 4.62 -11.57
CA VAL A 462 -31.86 5.22 -11.42
C VAL A 462 -31.77 6.69 -11.04
N LEU A 463 -30.89 7.04 -10.10
CA LEU A 463 -30.64 8.41 -9.65
C LEU A 463 -29.86 9.24 -10.69
N ARG A 464 -29.48 8.62 -11.82
CA ARG A 464 -28.69 9.23 -12.91
C ARG A 464 -27.49 10.01 -12.37
N VAL A 465 -26.81 9.42 -11.38
CA VAL A 465 -25.63 10.04 -10.74
C VAL A 465 -24.49 10.11 -11.74
N ILE A 466 -24.38 9.10 -12.61
CA ILE A 466 -23.42 9.09 -13.70
C ILE A 466 -24.02 9.82 -14.90
N GLN A 467 -23.45 10.97 -15.28
CA GLN A 467 -23.84 11.65 -16.51
C GLN A 467 -23.30 10.88 -17.73
N ARG A 468 -23.91 11.02 -18.92
CA ARG A 468 -23.44 10.35 -20.15
C ARG A 468 -21.98 10.67 -20.46
N GLU A 469 -21.52 11.86 -20.09
CA GLU A 469 -20.13 12.29 -20.24
C GLU A 469 -19.17 11.62 -19.24
N ASP A 470 -19.64 11.25 -18.05
CA ASP A 470 -18.85 10.52 -17.06
C ASP A 470 -18.66 9.07 -17.52
N LEU A 471 -19.71 8.47 -18.11
CA LEU A 471 -19.59 7.18 -18.81
C LEU A 471 -18.60 7.25 -19.96
N GLN A 472 -18.60 8.35 -20.73
CA GLN A 472 -17.61 8.55 -21.80
C GLN A 472 -16.21 8.73 -21.25
N LEU A 473 -16.01 9.44 -20.13
CA LEU A 473 -14.70 9.57 -19.49
C LEU A 473 -14.23 8.22 -18.93
N MET A 474 -15.09 7.48 -18.22
CA MET A 474 -14.79 6.15 -17.72
C MET A 474 -14.50 5.18 -18.88
N ARG A 475 -15.26 5.28 -19.97
CA ARG A 475 -15.04 4.49 -21.18
C ARG A 475 -13.76 4.91 -21.89
N GLN A 476 -13.43 6.19 -21.97
CA GLN A 476 -12.14 6.66 -22.49
C GLN A 476 -10.97 6.22 -21.61
N LEU A 477 -11.12 6.20 -20.29
CA LEU A 477 -10.10 5.68 -19.38
C LEU A 477 -9.97 4.16 -19.53
N ALA A 478 -11.08 3.43 -19.60
CA ALA A 478 -11.10 1.99 -19.82
C ALA A 478 -10.56 1.63 -21.21
N ASP A 479 -10.96 2.34 -22.25
CA ASP A 479 -10.48 2.18 -23.62
C ASP A 479 -9.02 2.58 -23.71
N GLN A 480 -8.56 3.65 -23.06
CA GLN A 480 -7.13 3.94 -22.98
C GLN A 480 -6.38 2.80 -22.28
N VAL A 481 -6.89 2.26 -21.17
CA VAL A 481 -6.27 1.11 -20.52
C VAL A 481 -6.26 -0.12 -21.44
N VAL A 482 -7.38 -0.43 -22.10
CA VAL A 482 -7.54 -1.59 -23.00
C VAL A 482 -6.75 -1.43 -24.29
N GLU A 483 -6.69 -0.24 -24.87
CA GLU A 483 -5.95 0.09 -26.09
C GLU A 483 -4.44 0.15 -25.79
N ARG A 484 -4.05 0.61 -24.60
CA ARG A 484 -2.68 0.44 -24.06
C ARG A 484 -2.34 -1.04 -23.83
N LEU A 485 -3.31 -1.89 -23.48
CA LEU A 485 -3.13 -3.35 -23.36
C LEU A 485 -3.19 -4.09 -24.72
N ARG A 486 -3.92 -3.56 -25.72
CA ARG A 486 -4.07 -4.16 -27.07
C ARG A 486 -2.93 -3.78 -28.01
N SER A 487 -2.47 -2.54 -27.99
CA SER A 487 -1.23 -2.13 -28.66
C SER A 487 -0.03 -2.98 -28.21
N TYR A 488 -0.08 -3.50 -26.98
CA TYR A 488 0.88 -4.47 -26.44
C TYR A 488 0.74 -5.88 -27.04
N ARG A 489 -0.47 -6.37 -27.32
CA ARG A 489 -0.70 -7.70 -27.95
C ARG A 489 -0.42 -7.72 -29.46
N GLY A 490 -0.67 -6.62 -30.18
CA GLY A 490 -0.45 -6.55 -31.63
C GLY A 490 1.02 -6.54 -32.07
N GLN A 491 1.96 -6.22 -31.15
CA GLN A 491 3.40 -6.23 -31.45
C GLN A 491 4.12 -7.51 -31.04
N VAL A 492 3.50 -8.38 -30.24
CA VAL A 492 4.06 -9.70 -29.86
C VAL A 492 3.77 -10.77 -30.93
N SER A 493 2.97 -10.47 -31.97
CA SER A 493 2.75 -11.40 -33.09
C SER A 493 3.57 -11.07 -34.36
N ILE A 494 4.53 -10.13 -34.29
CA ILE A 494 5.42 -9.77 -35.42
C ILE A 494 6.92 -9.94 -35.06
N THR A 495 7.23 -10.58 -33.93
CA THR A 495 8.56 -11.09 -33.57
C THR A 495 8.41 -12.49 -33.01
#